data_AF-A0AAU9HCX4-F1
#
_entry.id   AF-A0AAU9HCX4-F1
#
_cell.length_a   1.000
_cell.length_b   1.000
_cell.length_c   1.000
_cell.angle_alpha   90.00
_cell.angle_beta   90.00
_cell.angle_gamma   90.00
#
_symmetry.space_group_name_H-M   'P 1'
#
loop_
_entity.id
_entity.type
_entity.pdbx_description
1 polymer ?
#
loop_
_entity_poly.entity_id
_entity_poly.type
_entity_poly.pdbx_seq_one_letter_code
_entity_poly.pdbx_strand_id
1 'polypeptide(L)' 'MFSYSPKLQAKLYAQALLDLDHLVQEARRNSYPSGDIQFYSRQFKRKLFTHYY' A
#
# COMPACT_ATOMS: atom_id res chain seq x y z
N MET A 1 11.25 7.98 14.59
CA MET A 1 10.14 7.89 13.63
C MET A 1 10.18 9.12 12.73
N PHE A 2 9.88 9.00 11.44
CA PHE A 2 10.02 10.06 10.42
C PHE A 2 9.02 11.23 10.58
N SER A 3 8.78 11.68 11.82
CA SER A 3 7.68 12.53 12.25
C SER A 3 7.85 14.03 11.94
N TYR A 4 8.97 14.45 11.33
CA TYR A 4 9.30 15.88 11.25
C TYR A 4 9.21 16.49 9.85
N SER A 5 9.02 15.69 8.79
CA SER A 5 8.94 16.23 7.42
C SER A 5 7.70 15.70 6.68
N PRO A 6 6.65 16.54 6.53
CA PRO A 6 5.47 16.21 5.73
C PRO A 6 5.82 15.82 4.30
N LYS A 7 6.86 16.44 3.72
CA LYS A 7 7.37 16.12 2.38
C LYS A 7 7.96 14.71 2.30
N LEU A 8 8.65 14.26 3.35
CA LEU A 8 9.18 12.90 3.41
C LEU A 8 8.06 11.88 3.60
N GLN A 9 7.09 12.16 4.49
CA GLN A 9 5.92 11.30 4.70
C GLN A 9 5.10 11.12 3.43
N ALA A 10 4.84 12.20 2.67
CA ALA A 10 4.13 12.10 1.40
C ALA A 10 4.88 11.25 0.36
N LYS A 11 6.21 11.36 0.28
CA LYS A 11 7.03 10.52 -0.60
C LYS A 11 6.98 9.04 -0.21
N LEU A 12 7.11 8.76 1.09
CA LEU A 12 7.06 7.38 1.61
C LEU A 12 5.68 6.76 1.43
N TYR A 13 4.61 7.55 1.62
CA TYR A 13 3.24 7.13 1.33
C TYR A 13 3.05 6.78 -0.15
N ALA A 14 3.51 7.66 -1.07
CA ALA A 14 3.44 7.41 -2.50
C ALA A 14 4.22 6.15 -2.90
N GLN A 15 5.42 5.96 -2.36
CA GLN A 15 6.21 4.75 -2.61
C GLN A 15 5.49 3.49 -2.11
N ALA A 16 4.94 3.52 -0.89
CA ALA A 16 4.24 2.38 -0.32
C ALA A 16 2.98 2.00 -1.13
N LEU A 17 2.30 2.97 -1.75
CA LEU A 17 1.18 2.70 -2.66
C LEU A 17 1.66 2.00 -3.94
N LEU A 18 2.78 2.44 -4.53
CA LEU A 18 3.36 1.79 -5.70
C LEU A 18 3.79 0.35 -5.39
N ASP A 19 4.47 0.14 -4.27
CA ASP A 19 4.91 -1.19 -3.82
C ASP A 19 3.71 -2.12 -3.61
N LEU A 20 2.61 -1.61 -3.05
CA LEU A 20 1.37 -2.37 -2.89
C LEU A 20 0.76 -2.74 -4.26
N ASP A 21 0.76 -1.83 -5.22
CA ASP A 21 0.26 -2.12 -6.56
C ASP A 21 1.13 -3.17 -7.27
N HIS A 22 2.45 -3.15 -7.09
CA HIS A 22 3.34 -4.21 -7.57
C HIS A 22 2.99 -5.58 -6.96
N LEU A 23 2.78 -5.65 -5.64
CA LEU A 23 2.36 -6.87 -4.96
C LEU A 23 0.99 -7.38 -5.46
N VAL A 24 0.06 -6.48 -5.73
CA VAL A 24 -1.25 -6.83 -6.31
C VAL A 24 -1.09 -7.44 -7.70
N GLN A 25 -0.20 -6.90 -8.54
CA GLN A 25 0.05 -7.46 -9.87
C GLN A 25 0.74 -8.83 -9.78
N GLU A 26 1.70 -8.99 -8.87
CA GLU A 26 2.35 -10.29 -8.62
C GLU A 26 1.34 -11.33 -8.10
N ALA A 27 0.49 -10.95 -7.15
CA ALA A 27 -0.59 -11.79 -6.64
C ALA A 27 -1.54 -12.26 -7.75
N ARG A 28 -1.89 -11.37 -8.69
CA ARG A 28 -2.70 -11.71 -9.86
C ARG A 28 -1.99 -12.70 -10.78
N ARG A 29 -0.68 -12.50 -11.02
CA ARG A 29 0.15 -13.43 -11.82
C ARG A 29 0.23 -14.81 -11.17
N ASN A 30 0.29 -14.87 -9.85
CA ASN A 30 0.32 -16.10 -9.07
C ASN A 30 -1.07 -16.74 -8.90
N SER A 31 -2.09 -16.24 -9.63
CA SER A 31 -3.46 -16.77 -9.62
C SER A 31 -4.13 -16.79 -8.24
N TYR A 32 -3.76 -15.87 -7.34
CA TYR A 32 -4.48 -15.72 -6.09
C TYR A 32 -5.93 -15.28 -6.32
N PRO A 33 -6.86 -15.65 -5.42
CA PRO A 33 -8.27 -15.29 -5.56
C PRO A 33 -8.44 -13.77 -5.64
N SER A 34 -9.15 -13.30 -6.67
CA SER A 34 -9.35 -11.85 -6.88
C SER A 34 -10.05 -11.18 -5.70
N GLY A 35 -10.96 -11.89 -5.00
CA GLY A 35 -11.61 -11.41 -3.79
C GLY A 35 -10.62 -11.10 -2.67
N ASP A 36 -9.67 -12.01 -2.43
CA ASP A 36 -8.64 -11.86 -1.40
C ASP A 36 -7.70 -10.71 -1.75
N ILE A 37 -7.25 -10.63 -3.01
CA ILE A 37 -6.39 -9.53 -3.48
C ILE A 37 -7.08 -8.17 -3.24
N GLN A 38 -8.37 -8.06 -3.57
CA GLN A 38 -9.15 -6.84 -3.35
C GLN A 38 -9.34 -6.54 -1.86
N PHE A 39 -9.62 -7.56 -1.04
CA PHE A 39 -9.80 -7.40 0.40
C PHE A 39 -8.52 -6.90 1.08
N TYR A 40 -7.40 -7.59 0.87
CA TYR A 40 -6.14 -7.26 1.51
C TYR A 40 -5.56 -5.94 1.00
N SER A 41 -5.62 -5.66 -0.32
CA SER A 41 -5.17 -4.36 -0.85
C SER A 41 -5.92 -3.19 -0.23
N ARG A 42 -7.24 -3.32 0.00
CA ARG A 42 -8.04 -2.30 0.69
C ARG A 42 -7.63 -2.11 2.15
N GLN A 43 -7.40 -3.21 2.88
CA GLN A 43 -6.93 -3.15 4.28
C GLN A 43 -5.57 -2.46 4.39
N PHE A 44 -4.62 -2.81 3.50
CA PHE A 44 -3.31 -2.18 3.47
C PHE A 44 -3.38 -0.69 3.10
N LYS A 45 -4.20 -0.31 2.11
CA LYS A 45 -4.42 1.12 1.78
C LYS A 45 -4.94 1.91 3.00
N ARG A 46 -5.88 1.33 3.75
CA ARG A 46 -6.39 1.95 4.99
C ARG A 46 -5.31 2.09 6.06
N LYS A 47 -4.49 1.05 6.27
CA LYS A 47 -3.39 1.08 7.25
C LYS A 47 -2.31 2.08 6.86
N LEU A 48 -1.98 2.19 5.58
CA LEU A 48 -1.05 3.20 5.06
C LEU A 48 -1.61 4.60 5.28
N PHE A 49 -2.87 4.84 4.96
CA PHE A 49 -3.51 6.14 5.20
C PHE A 49 -3.36 6.56 6.66
N THR A 50 -3.81 5.74 7.62
CA THR A 50 -3.70 6.05 9.06
C THR A 50 -2.27 6.17 9.59
N HIS A 51 -1.28 5.61 8.88
CA HIS A 51 0.13 5.74 9.29
C HIS A 51 0.74 7.08 8.87
N TYR A 52 0.32 7.61 7.71
CA TYR A 52 0.89 8.83 7.12
C TYR A 52 0.00 10.06 7.29
N TYR A 53 -1.29 9.87 7.58
CA TYR A 53 -2.34 10.89 7.75
C TYR A 53 -3.25 10.55 8.93
#